data_AF-A0A9W8HWU5-F1
#
_entry.id   AF-A0A9W8HWU5-F1
#
_cell.length_a   1.000
_cell.length_b   1.000
_cell.length_c   1.000
_cell.angle_alpha   90.00
_cell.angle_beta   90.00
_cell.angle_gamma   90.00
#
_symmetry.space_group_name_H-M   'P 1'
#
loop_
_entity.id
_entity.type
_entity.pdbx_description
1 polymer ?
#
loop_
_entity_poly.entity_id
_entity_poly.type
_entity_poly.pdbx_seq_one_letter_code
_entity_poly.pdbx_strand_id
1 'polypeptide(L)'
;MRPLVIPPPTHASMPLLTTCNKLYIVCITFSAVAAAALLQTAAAAGKCGDQSCGKNTPCCVKGYCNANAMYCMPMNCEPQNSYSPDSCWDTPHCVNSKVDFGDKDAFAQISDYEGDPSSATFVSQFEPSNAKISNGRLQMELVKQSDGKGFGATVTNTRAIQYGTVSAVMRSGGSSGGVVSSFIIRNDKLGDEIDFEFVGHDTSTVQSNYYWHDHLDYTKMVKSPGLSDTTQNDHTYQIQWTPDQIVWSVDGNEFRTLKRSDTWDPSDNTFKYPESEAYISFSIWDGGSGAQGTSEWAGGAIQWGQAPFIANVKSVEIDCFYKGNETTYTPPGESDDDRSSSKDKDDDDDSSASDKDKSDDDDDKSSDDDEDSSGASDEDSVDENTGKDGSSGDEGEGDGGDTSGAVSMPASLGTAIAALLMAHAF
;
A
#
# COMPACT_ATOMS: atom_id res chain seq x y z
N MET A 1 -57.07 -16.95 36.47
CA MET A 1 -58.42 -17.01 35.88
C MET A 1 -58.42 -16.29 34.52
N ARG A 2 -59.32 -16.67 33.62
CA ARG A 2 -59.73 -16.04 32.33
C ARG A 2 -61.27 -16.24 32.24
N PRO A 3 -62.06 -15.55 31.39
CA PRO A 3 -61.76 -14.82 30.13
C PRO A 3 -61.80 -13.29 30.37
N LEU A 4 -62.26 -12.33 29.54
CA LEU A 4 -63.06 -12.31 28.29
C LEU A 4 -62.71 -11.07 27.40
N VAL A 5 -63.50 -10.84 26.35
CA VAL A 5 -63.26 -9.95 25.19
C VAL A 5 -64.52 -9.11 24.89
N ILE A 6 -64.40 -7.84 24.47
CA ILE A 6 -65.36 -7.10 23.62
C ILE A 6 -64.61 -6.13 22.66
N PRO A 7 -64.95 -6.02 21.36
CA PRO A 7 -64.30 -5.11 20.39
C PRO A 7 -65.31 -4.06 19.77
N PRO A 8 -65.33 -3.62 18.47
CA PRO A 8 -65.46 -2.17 18.15
C PRO A 8 -66.57 -1.78 17.11
N PRO A 9 -66.66 -0.48 16.75
CA PRO A 9 -67.02 -0.03 15.38
C PRO A 9 -66.13 1.15 14.89
N THR A 10 -66.04 1.61 13.63
CA THR A 10 -66.06 1.14 12.22
C THR A 10 -66.10 2.40 11.31
N HIS A 11 -65.62 2.32 10.06
CA HIS A 11 -65.43 3.42 9.10
C HIS A 11 -66.70 4.20 8.65
N ALA A 12 -66.51 5.41 8.08
CA ALA A 12 -67.18 5.84 6.82
C ALA A 12 -66.43 7.00 6.10
N SER A 13 -66.65 7.10 4.79
CA SER A 13 -65.94 7.86 3.74
C SER A 13 -66.32 9.35 3.53
N MET A 14 -65.60 10.04 2.62
CA MET A 14 -65.83 11.41 2.10
C MET A 14 -67.19 11.59 1.37
N PRO A 15 -67.59 12.84 1.01
CA PRO A 15 -67.22 13.36 -0.32
C PRO A 15 -66.83 14.86 -0.39
N LEU A 16 -66.35 15.31 -1.56
CA LEU A 16 -66.04 16.71 -1.87
C LEU A 16 -67.30 17.57 -2.10
N LEU A 17 -67.18 18.89 -1.96
CA LEU A 17 -68.07 19.83 -2.66
C LEU A 17 -67.32 21.11 -3.10
N THR A 18 -67.52 21.46 -4.38
CA THR A 18 -66.79 22.48 -5.13
C THR A 18 -67.40 23.87 -5.01
N THR A 19 -66.59 24.95 -4.89
CA THR A 19 -66.68 26.14 -5.77
C THR A 19 -65.59 27.19 -5.53
N CYS A 20 -65.28 27.95 -6.59
CA CYS A 20 -64.36 29.08 -6.63
C CYS A 20 -64.93 30.31 -5.84
N ASN A 21 -64.21 31.42 -5.61
CA ASN A 21 -63.72 32.32 -6.67
C ASN A 21 -62.84 33.48 -6.11
N LYS A 22 -62.17 34.16 -7.06
CA LYS A 22 -61.34 35.39 -6.95
C LYS A 22 -59.93 35.17 -6.39
N LEU A 23 -58.87 35.23 -7.21
CA LEU A 23 -58.36 36.30 -8.11
C LEU A 23 -57.41 37.25 -7.37
N TYR A 24 -56.11 37.04 -7.54
CA TYR A 24 -55.13 38.12 -7.74
C TYR A 24 -54.09 37.67 -8.77
N ILE A 25 -53.81 38.53 -9.74
CA ILE A 25 -52.76 38.34 -10.75
C ILE A 25 -51.57 39.18 -10.31
N VAL A 26 -50.40 38.54 -10.17
CA VAL A 26 -49.11 39.23 -10.13
C VAL A 26 -48.19 38.51 -11.10
N CYS A 27 -47.80 39.19 -12.19
CA CYS A 27 -46.83 38.66 -13.13
C CYS A 27 -45.44 38.71 -12.50
N ILE A 28 -44.79 37.56 -12.35
CA ILE A 28 -43.33 37.49 -12.16
C ILE A 28 -42.73 37.06 -13.50
N THR A 29 -41.80 37.86 -13.99
CA THR A 29 -41.16 37.67 -15.30
C THR A 29 -40.21 36.48 -15.29
N PHE A 30 -40.25 35.67 -16.35
CA PHE A 30 -39.19 34.69 -16.60
C PHE A 30 -37.84 35.40 -16.70
N SER A 31 -36.87 34.94 -15.91
CA SER A 31 -35.45 35.21 -16.11
C SER A 31 -34.73 33.87 -16.07
N ALA A 32 -34.58 33.25 -17.24
CA ALA A 32 -33.86 32.00 -17.40
C ALA A 32 -32.35 32.26 -17.31
N VAL A 33 -31.83 32.36 -16.07
CA VAL A 33 -30.40 32.25 -15.83
C VAL A 33 -30.01 30.80 -16.13
N ALA A 34 -29.10 30.61 -17.08
CA ALA A 34 -28.71 29.28 -17.52
C ALA A 34 -28.03 28.52 -16.36
N ALA A 35 -28.61 27.40 -15.96
CA ALA A 35 -27.91 26.39 -15.19
C ALA A 35 -26.87 25.74 -16.11
N ALA A 36 -25.68 26.34 -16.17
CA ALA A 36 -24.52 25.73 -16.79
C ALA A 36 -24.16 24.48 -15.97
N ALA A 37 -24.67 23.33 -16.41
CA ALA A 37 -24.32 22.05 -15.81
C ALA A 37 -22.80 21.85 -15.98
N LEU A 38 -22.08 21.91 -14.87
CA LEU A 38 -20.72 21.38 -14.80
C LEU A 38 -20.82 19.87 -15.00
N LEU A 39 -20.75 19.44 -16.27
CA LEU A 39 -20.24 18.11 -16.56
C LEU A 39 -18.80 18.10 -16.07
N GLN A 40 -18.60 17.61 -14.84
CA GLN A 40 -17.37 16.93 -14.51
C GLN A 40 -17.24 15.79 -15.52
N THR A 41 -16.44 16.04 -16.55
CA THR A 41 -15.94 14.97 -17.38
C THR A 41 -15.10 14.11 -16.46
N ALA A 42 -15.62 12.95 -16.08
CA ALA A 42 -14.75 11.89 -15.57
C ALA A 42 -13.74 11.64 -16.70
N ALA A 43 -12.51 12.15 -16.51
CA ALA A 43 -11.45 11.99 -17.48
C ALA A 43 -11.32 10.49 -17.74
N ALA A 44 -11.52 10.06 -18.98
CA ALA A 44 -11.40 8.66 -19.33
C ALA A 44 -9.99 8.24 -18.96
N ALA A 45 -9.85 7.39 -17.94
CA ALA A 45 -8.57 6.98 -17.41
C ALA A 45 -7.72 6.47 -18.57
N GLY A 46 -6.59 7.15 -18.82
CA GLY A 46 -5.67 6.74 -19.88
C GLY A 46 -5.26 5.29 -19.65
N LYS A 47 -4.91 4.58 -20.73
CA LYS A 47 -4.23 3.30 -20.60
C LYS A 47 -2.73 3.51 -20.66
N CYS A 48 -2.00 2.64 -19.98
CA CYS A 48 -0.55 2.57 -20.05
C CYS A 48 -0.05 1.12 -20.24
N GLY A 49 1.25 0.96 -20.45
CA GLY A 49 1.91 -0.30 -20.82
C GLY A 49 2.37 -0.23 -22.27
N ASP A 50 1.49 -0.52 -23.23
CA ASP A 50 1.77 -0.35 -24.67
C ASP A 50 1.97 1.12 -25.09
N GLN A 51 1.56 2.05 -24.23
CA GLN A 51 1.64 3.51 -24.43
C GLN A 51 2.01 4.18 -23.10
N SER A 52 2.67 5.34 -23.16
CA SER A 52 2.87 6.20 -21.98
C SER A 52 1.59 6.94 -21.61
N CYS A 53 1.39 7.21 -20.32
CA CYS A 53 0.31 8.08 -19.86
C CYS A 53 0.38 9.50 -20.46
N GLY A 54 -0.74 10.24 -20.43
CA GLY A 54 -0.79 11.64 -20.86
C GLY A 54 -0.49 12.61 -19.71
N LYS A 55 0.09 13.78 -20.01
CA LYS A 55 0.57 14.78 -19.02
C LYS A 55 -0.42 15.11 -17.88
N ASN A 56 -1.74 15.18 -18.16
CA ASN A 56 -2.75 15.56 -17.18
C ASN A 56 -3.22 14.38 -16.28
N THR A 57 -2.72 13.17 -16.55
CA THR A 57 -2.93 11.95 -15.78
C THR A 57 -1.62 11.16 -15.81
N PRO A 58 -0.51 11.70 -15.28
CA PRO A 58 0.82 11.29 -15.72
C PRO A 58 1.28 9.94 -15.14
N CYS A 59 0.67 9.48 -14.04
CA CYS A 59 1.11 8.32 -13.28
C CYS A 59 0.41 7.04 -13.74
N CYS A 60 1.18 6.02 -14.11
CA CYS A 60 0.67 4.69 -14.47
C CYS A 60 0.60 3.75 -13.26
N VAL A 61 -0.50 3.01 -13.13
CA VAL A 61 -0.63 1.83 -12.26
C VAL A 61 -1.45 0.76 -12.96
N LYS A 62 -0.89 -0.44 -13.10
CA LYS A 62 -1.51 -1.68 -13.60
C LYS A 62 -2.32 -1.48 -14.89
N GLY A 63 -1.75 -0.71 -15.82
CA GLY A 63 -2.32 -0.41 -17.14
C GLY A 63 -3.31 0.77 -17.19
N TYR A 64 -3.49 1.52 -16.11
CA TYR A 64 -4.35 2.71 -16.03
C TYR A 64 -3.57 3.96 -15.61
N CYS A 65 -4.02 5.14 -16.04
CA CYS A 65 -3.39 6.44 -15.79
C CYS A 65 -4.25 7.37 -14.93
N ASN A 66 -3.63 8.07 -13.96
CA ASN A 66 -4.25 9.13 -13.17
C ASN A 66 -3.22 10.17 -12.66
N ALA A 67 -3.67 11.12 -11.83
CA ALA A 67 -2.84 12.14 -11.18
C ALA A 67 -2.96 12.15 -9.64
N ASN A 68 -3.84 11.35 -9.04
CA ASN A 68 -4.03 11.29 -7.58
C ASN A 68 -3.08 10.31 -6.88
N ALA A 69 -3.00 10.37 -5.55
CA ALA A 69 -2.12 9.55 -4.73
C ALA A 69 -2.22 8.03 -4.98
N MET A 70 -3.43 7.51 -5.21
CA MET A 70 -3.63 6.08 -5.48
C MET A 70 -2.82 5.61 -6.69
N TYR A 71 -2.52 6.49 -7.65
CA TYR A 71 -1.68 6.17 -8.80
C TYR A 71 -0.25 6.68 -8.66
N CYS A 72 -0.06 7.88 -8.10
CA CYS A 72 1.23 8.55 -8.15
C CYS A 72 2.16 8.22 -6.98
N MET A 73 1.65 7.72 -5.84
CA MET A 73 2.51 7.38 -4.70
C MET A 73 3.60 6.36 -5.08
N PRO A 74 4.79 6.44 -4.47
CA PRO A 74 5.95 5.66 -4.90
C PRO A 74 5.74 4.14 -4.81
N MET A 75 4.93 3.67 -3.85
CA MET A 75 4.57 2.25 -3.73
C MET A 75 3.78 1.70 -4.93
N ASN A 76 2.91 2.51 -5.54
CA ASN A 76 2.01 2.07 -6.62
C ASN A 76 2.56 2.38 -8.01
N CYS A 77 3.16 3.57 -8.19
CA CYS A 77 3.44 4.13 -9.52
C CYS A 77 4.49 3.36 -10.32
N GLU A 78 4.27 3.21 -11.63
CA GLU A 78 5.14 2.53 -12.60
C GLU A 78 5.92 3.54 -13.48
N PRO A 79 7.19 3.89 -13.18
CA PRO A 79 7.88 4.99 -13.88
C PRO A 79 8.05 4.76 -15.39
N GLN A 80 8.29 3.53 -15.81
CA GLN A 80 8.53 3.17 -17.22
C GLN A 80 7.27 3.25 -18.08
N ASN A 81 6.08 3.11 -17.47
CA ASN A 81 4.78 3.11 -18.15
C ASN A 81 4.05 4.46 -18.01
N SER A 82 4.58 5.36 -17.18
CA SER A 82 4.04 6.70 -16.92
C SER A 82 4.32 7.68 -18.08
N TYR A 83 3.89 8.94 -17.96
CA TYR A 83 4.14 9.98 -18.97
C TYR A 83 5.64 10.30 -19.12
N SER A 84 6.37 10.24 -18.01
CA SER A 84 7.83 10.30 -17.89
C SER A 84 8.26 9.45 -16.68
N PRO A 85 9.54 9.06 -16.56
CA PRO A 85 10.06 8.45 -15.33
C PRO A 85 9.80 9.32 -14.09
N ASP A 86 9.95 10.64 -14.23
CA ASP A 86 9.74 11.65 -13.18
C ASP A 86 8.25 11.98 -12.91
N SER A 87 7.31 11.21 -13.48
CA SER A 87 5.87 11.38 -13.24
C SER A 87 5.41 10.77 -11.92
N CYS A 88 6.12 9.75 -11.44
CA CYS A 88 5.87 9.18 -10.13
C CYS A 88 6.35 10.13 -9.03
N TRP A 89 5.67 10.11 -7.89
CA TRP A 89 6.07 10.92 -6.74
C TRP A 89 7.40 10.41 -6.17
N ASP A 90 8.29 11.33 -5.78
CA ASP A 90 9.54 11.01 -5.08
C ASP A 90 9.24 10.25 -3.78
N THR A 91 10.11 9.33 -3.38
CA THR A 91 9.91 8.54 -2.16
C THR A 91 10.20 9.38 -0.92
N PRO A 92 9.20 9.67 -0.05
CA PRO A 92 9.49 10.43 1.15
C PRO A 92 10.14 9.51 2.18
N HIS A 93 11.31 9.86 2.69
CA HIS A 93 12.05 8.97 3.58
C HIS A 93 11.63 9.15 5.06
N CYS A 94 12.05 8.18 5.88
CA CYS A 94 11.73 8.03 7.30
C CYS A 94 12.11 9.26 8.14
N VAL A 95 11.21 9.67 9.03
CA VAL A 95 11.45 10.69 10.05
C VAL A 95 10.97 10.17 11.41
N ASN A 96 11.78 10.30 12.47
CA ASN A 96 11.43 9.82 13.80
C ASN A 96 10.13 10.48 14.28
N SER A 97 9.14 9.68 14.63
CA SER A 97 7.76 10.14 14.83
C SER A 97 7.02 9.34 15.89
N LYS A 98 6.07 10.02 16.56
CA LYS A 98 5.16 9.45 17.56
C LYS A 98 3.75 9.81 17.15
N VAL A 99 3.08 8.86 16.49
CA VAL A 99 1.70 9.00 16.02
C VAL A 99 0.76 8.56 17.13
N ASP A 100 -0.10 9.45 17.59
CA ASP A 100 -1.24 9.13 18.46
C ASP A 100 -2.51 9.30 17.62
N PHE A 101 -3.30 8.24 17.42
CA PHE A 101 -4.55 8.30 16.66
C PHE A 101 -5.71 8.91 17.47
N GLY A 102 -5.42 9.54 18.61
CA GLY A 102 -6.16 10.66 19.18
C GLY A 102 -6.16 11.90 18.28
N ASP A 103 -5.12 12.10 17.46
CA ASP A 103 -5.12 13.09 16.40
C ASP A 103 -5.88 12.56 15.16
N LYS A 104 -6.69 13.43 14.56
CA LYS A 104 -7.39 13.14 13.31
C LYS A 104 -6.49 13.29 12.08
N ASP A 105 -5.47 14.15 12.15
CA ASP A 105 -4.60 14.49 11.02
C ASP A 105 -3.44 13.49 10.88
N ALA A 106 -3.35 12.51 11.78
CA ALA A 106 -2.49 11.34 11.65
C ALA A 106 -2.85 10.44 10.45
N PHE A 107 -4.09 10.51 9.95
CA PHE A 107 -4.65 9.62 8.93
C PHE A 107 -5.48 10.37 7.88
N ALA A 108 -5.27 10.08 6.60
CA ALA A 108 -6.09 10.55 5.48
C ALA A 108 -6.65 9.40 4.62
N GLN A 109 -7.74 9.67 3.90
CA GLN A 109 -8.17 8.79 2.82
C GLN A 109 -7.30 9.01 1.58
N ILE A 110 -7.16 7.99 0.73
CA ILE A 110 -6.34 8.07 -0.49
C ILE A 110 -6.88 9.05 -1.53
N SER A 111 -8.17 9.40 -1.42
CA SER A 111 -8.84 10.45 -2.19
C SER A 111 -8.47 11.87 -1.76
N ASP A 112 -8.01 12.02 -0.52
CA ASP A 112 -7.86 13.31 0.18
C ASP A 112 -6.37 13.65 0.42
N TYR A 113 -5.48 12.73 0.04
CA TYR A 113 -4.03 12.86 0.19
C TYR A 113 -3.40 13.37 -1.11
N GLU A 114 -2.86 14.59 -1.08
CA GLU A 114 -2.22 15.24 -2.24
C GLU A 114 -0.70 15.01 -2.30
N GLY A 115 -0.15 14.14 -1.45
CA GLY A 115 1.25 13.70 -1.51
C GLY A 115 2.18 14.28 -0.45
N ASP A 116 1.82 15.37 0.24
CA ASP A 116 2.64 15.92 1.32
C ASP A 116 2.69 14.96 2.54
N PRO A 117 3.83 14.33 2.88
CA PRO A 117 3.98 13.42 4.02
C PRO A 117 3.95 14.12 5.39
N SER A 118 3.76 15.44 5.45
CA SER A 118 3.43 16.19 6.67
C SER A 118 1.93 16.36 6.90
N SER A 119 1.11 16.26 5.84
CA SER A 119 -0.35 16.39 5.90
C SER A 119 -1.07 15.17 6.52
N ALA A 120 -0.47 13.99 6.38
CA ALA A 120 -0.86 12.76 7.07
C ALA A 120 0.34 11.81 7.21
N THR A 121 0.46 11.10 8.33
CA THR A 121 1.50 10.06 8.50
C THR A 121 1.07 8.71 7.95
N PHE A 122 -0.25 8.44 7.88
CA PHE A 122 -0.83 7.21 7.34
C PHE A 122 -1.96 7.51 6.35
N VAL A 123 -2.11 6.65 5.34
CA VAL A 123 -3.17 6.73 4.33
C VAL A 123 -3.84 5.37 4.12
N SER A 124 -5.13 5.37 3.79
CA SER A 124 -5.77 4.18 3.21
C SER A 124 -5.07 3.75 1.91
N GLN A 125 -5.01 2.45 1.61
CA GLN A 125 -4.67 1.97 0.26
C GLN A 125 -5.89 1.80 -0.67
N PHE A 126 -7.11 1.79 -0.11
CA PHE A 126 -8.34 1.47 -0.85
C PHE A 126 -9.35 2.62 -0.87
N GLU A 127 -10.16 2.66 -1.92
CA GLU A 127 -11.36 3.50 -2.07
C GLU A 127 -12.51 2.66 -2.65
N PRO A 128 -13.67 2.54 -1.95
CA PRO A 128 -13.96 3.06 -0.61
C PRO A 128 -13.11 2.38 0.48
N SER A 129 -12.69 3.16 1.48
CA SER A 129 -11.98 2.63 2.64
C SER A 129 -12.91 2.17 3.76
N ASN A 130 -12.56 1.06 4.39
CA ASN A 130 -13.11 0.66 5.69
C ASN A 130 -12.25 1.14 6.88
N ALA A 131 -11.32 2.08 6.67
CA ALA A 131 -10.50 2.68 7.73
C ALA A 131 -10.98 4.09 8.12
N LYS A 132 -10.91 4.41 9.42
CA LYS A 132 -11.29 5.71 10.00
C LYS A 132 -10.63 5.95 11.36
N ILE A 133 -10.49 7.22 11.75
CA ILE A 133 -10.19 7.57 13.15
C ILE A 133 -11.48 7.55 13.98
N SER A 134 -11.49 6.81 15.08
CA SER A 134 -12.60 6.79 16.04
C SER A 134 -12.14 6.41 17.45
N ASN A 135 -12.70 7.06 18.48
CA ASN A 135 -12.38 6.83 19.89
C ASN A 135 -10.87 6.92 20.24
N GLY A 136 -10.12 7.76 19.51
CA GLY A 136 -8.68 7.93 19.68
C GLY A 136 -7.85 6.75 19.16
N ARG A 137 -8.30 6.14 18.05
CA ARG A 137 -7.70 4.99 17.39
C ARG A 137 -7.92 5.05 15.89
N LEU A 138 -6.97 4.53 15.13
CA LEU A 138 -7.20 4.04 13.79
C LEU A 138 -8.00 2.74 13.90
N GLN A 139 -9.24 2.76 13.39
CA GLN A 139 -10.10 1.59 13.30
C GLN A 139 -10.16 1.14 11.85
N MET A 140 -9.90 -0.14 11.62
CA MET A 140 -9.99 -0.80 10.32
C MET A 140 -11.08 -1.87 10.41
N GLU A 141 -12.09 -1.81 9.53
CA GLU A 141 -13.24 -2.71 9.58
C GLU A 141 -13.18 -3.78 8.49
N LEU A 142 -13.43 -5.04 8.87
CA LEU A 142 -13.64 -6.15 7.95
C LEU A 142 -15.14 -6.38 7.81
N VAL A 143 -15.67 -5.99 6.64
CA VAL A 143 -17.10 -5.87 6.36
C VAL A 143 -17.53 -6.96 5.40
N LYS A 144 -18.61 -7.68 5.75
CA LYS A 144 -19.17 -8.74 4.90
C LYS A 144 -19.81 -8.17 3.63
N GLN A 145 -19.40 -8.70 2.49
CA GLN A 145 -19.93 -8.38 1.16
C GLN A 145 -21.09 -9.29 0.75
N SER A 146 -21.78 -8.93 -0.33
CA SER A 146 -22.96 -9.63 -0.83
C SER A 146 -22.67 -11.02 -1.42
N ASP A 147 -21.44 -11.30 -1.82
CA ASP A 147 -20.96 -12.64 -2.23
C ASP A 147 -20.65 -13.56 -1.03
N GLY A 148 -20.60 -13.00 0.18
CA GLY A 148 -20.32 -13.70 1.44
C GLY A 148 -18.91 -13.51 2.00
N LYS A 149 -17.98 -12.93 1.23
CA LYS A 149 -16.58 -12.68 1.64
C LYS A 149 -16.45 -11.42 2.50
N GLY A 150 -15.29 -11.21 3.11
CA GLY A 150 -14.92 -9.96 3.75
C GLY A 150 -14.18 -9.02 2.80
N PHE A 151 -14.54 -7.74 2.82
CA PHE A 151 -13.70 -6.65 2.31
C PHE A 151 -13.13 -5.89 3.51
N GLY A 152 -11.81 -5.73 3.54
CA GLY A 152 -11.06 -5.22 4.69
C GLY A 152 -10.63 -3.77 4.55
N ALA A 153 -9.54 -3.43 5.23
CA ALA A 153 -8.77 -2.22 4.95
C ALA A 153 -7.28 -2.50 5.15
N THR A 154 -6.45 -1.81 4.36
CA THR A 154 -5.01 -1.67 4.57
C THR A 154 -4.70 -0.18 4.68
N VAL A 155 -3.91 0.18 5.67
CA VAL A 155 -3.51 1.55 5.99
C VAL A 155 -2.00 1.60 6.12
N THR A 156 -1.36 2.40 5.28
CA THR A 156 0.09 2.38 5.05
C THR A 156 0.68 3.75 5.33
N ASN A 157 1.90 3.82 5.85
CA ASN A 157 2.54 5.09 6.16
C ASN A 157 2.99 5.85 4.90
N THR A 158 3.09 7.18 5.01
CA THR A 158 3.44 8.07 3.89
C THR A 158 4.95 8.24 3.67
N ARG A 159 5.77 7.61 4.52
CA ARG A 159 7.24 7.69 4.50
C ARG A 159 7.87 6.30 4.50
N ALA A 160 8.69 6.00 3.50
CA ALA A 160 9.39 4.72 3.45
C ALA A 160 10.48 4.65 4.54
N ILE A 161 10.78 3.44 5.00
CA ILE A 161 11.74 3.12 6.04
C ILE A 161 12.73 2.07 5.54
N GLN A 162 14.03 2.34 5.69
CA GLN A 162 15.08 1.34 5.56
C GLN A 162 15.81 1.26 6.91
N TYR A 163 15.55 0.18 7.65
CA TYR A 163 15.99 -0.04 9.03
C TYR A 163 15.45 0.97 10.06
N GLY A 164 15.27 0.51 11.30
CA GLY A 164 14.81 1.31 12.43
C GLY A 164 14.17 0.47 13.52
N THR A 165 13.39 1.11 14.39
CA THR A 165 12.47 0.44 15.32
C THR A 165 11.07 1.00 15.12
N VAL A 166 10.10 0.11 14.94
CA VAL A 166 8.67 0.45 14.79
C VAL A 166 7.90 -0.25 15.90
N SER A 167 7.21 0.52 16.73
CA SER A 167 6.44 0.02 17.88
C SER A 167 4.98 0.44 17.77
N ALA A 168 4.05 -0.51 17.68
CA ALA A 168 2.62 -0.27 17.54
C ALA A 168 1.85 -0.75 18.76
N VAL A 169 1.01 0.12 19.34
CA VAL A 169 0.06 -0.25 20.40
C VAL A 169 -1.27 -0.56 19.76
N MET A 170 -1.65 -1.84 19.70
CA MET A 170 -2.81 -2.28 18.89
C MET A 170 -3.56 -3.49 19.45
N ARG A 171 -4.72 -3.78 18.83
CA ARG A 171 -5.58 -4.94 19.06
C ARG A 171 -5.98 -5.58 17.73
N SER A 172 -5.99 -6.91 17.68
CA SER A 172 -6.39 -7.70 16.50
C SER A 172 -7.90 -7.70 16.27
N GLY A 173 -8.33 -7.91 15.02
CA GLY A 173 -9.68 -7.60 14.56
C GLY A 173 -10.84 -8.43 15.12
N GLY A 174 -10.62 -9.67 15.56
CA GLY A 174 -11.68 -10.51 16.10
C GLY A 174 -11.28 -11.93 16.44
N SER A 175 -12.15 -12.63 17.18
CA SER A 175 -11.94 -13.99 17.69
C SER A 175 -12.63 -15.06 16.83
N SER A 176 -12.45 -14.99 15.50
CA SER A 176 -13.10 -15.87 14.52
C SER A 176 -12.08 -16.39 13.51
N GLY A 177 -12.16 -17.66 13.13
CA GLY A 177 -11.38 -18.18 12.01
C GLY A 177 -11.62 -17.37 10.74
N GLY A 178 -10.61 -17.22 9.89
CA GLY A 178 -10.64 -16.45 8.66
C GLY A 178 -10.47 -14.94 8.85
N VAL A 179 -10.74 -14.40 10.04
CA VAL A 179 -10.41 -13.00 10.37
C VAL A 179 -8.92 -12.94 10.64
N VAL A 180 -8.22 -12.15 9.83
CA VAL A 180 -6.79 -11.91 10.00
C VAL A 180 -6.57 -10.41 10.22
N SER A 181 -5.55 -10.04 10.98
CA SER A 181 -5.06 -8.67 11.09
C SER A 181 -3.55 -8.66 11.05
N SER A 182 -2.98 -7.58 10.53
CA SER A 182 -1.56 -7.53 10.20
C SER A 182 -0.91 -6.24 10.68
N PHE A 183 0.37 -6.32 11.04
CA PHE A 183 1.32 -5.21 11.10
C PHE A 183 2.57 -5.65 10.34
N ILE A 184 2.82 -5.04 9.18
CA ILE A 184 3.84 -5.47 8.21
C ILE A 184 4.76 -4.29 7.88
N ILE A 185 6.03 -4.57 7.64
CA ILE A 185 6.97 -3.71 6.94
C ILE A 185 7.28 -4.38 5.60
N ARG A 186 6.83 -3.82 4.46
CA ARG A 186 6.89 -4.47 3.14
C ARG A 186 7.40 -3.55 2.02
N ASN A 187 8.17 -4.09 1.09
CA ASN A 187 8.41 -3.46 -0.21
C ASN A 187 7.62 -4.21 -1.31
N ASP A 188 6.51 -3.64 -1.76
CA ASP A 188 5.60 -4.24 -2.75
C ASP A 188 6.19 -4.41 -4.17
N LYS A 189 7.39 -3.86 -4.44
CA LYS A 189 8.07 -3.94 -5.74
C LYS A 189 9.27 -4.88 -5.75
N LEU A 190 9.86 -5.13 -4.59
CA LEU A 190 11.03 -5.99 -4.44
C LEU A 190 10.73 -7.26 -3.65
N GLY A 191 9.64 -7.36 -2.89
CA GLY A 191 9.21 -8.58 -2.22
C GLY A 191 9.88 -8.87 -0.87
N ASP A 192 10.52 -7.87 -0.26
CA ASP A 192 10.98 -7.96 1.13
C ASP A 192 9.81 -7.68 2.09
N GLU A 193 9.72 -8.48 3.16
CA GLU A 193 8.61 -8.42 4.11
C GLU A 193 9.05 -8.79 5.54
N ILE A 194 8.53 -8.09 6.54
CA ILE A 194 8.71 -8.37 7.97
C ILE A 194 7.36 -8.18 8.66
N ASP A 195 6.78 -9.22 9.25
CA ASP A 195 5.38 -9.19 9.70
C ASP A 195 5.14 -9.55 11.18
N PHE A 196 3.95 -9.13 11.63
CA PHE A 196 3.18 -9.62 12.75
C PHE A 196 1.77 -9.98 12.27
N GLU A 197 1.43 -11.26 12.25
CA GLU A 197 0.15 -11.80 11.79
C GLU A 197 -0.73 -12.32 12.93
N PHE A 198 -1.99 -11.88 12.97
CA PHE A 198 -2.98 -12.20 14.00
C PHE A 198 -4.13 -13.01 13.40
N VAL A 199 -4.14 -14.33 13.60
CA VAL A 199 -5.23 -15.21 13.14
C VAL A 199 -6.31 -15.34 14.20
N GLY A 200 -7.55 -14.97 13.89
CA GLY A 200 -8.62 -14.84 14.88
C GLY A 200 -9.08 -16.13 15.57
N HIS A 201 -8.61 -17.31 15.14
CA HIS A 201 -8.82 -18.56 15.89
C HIS A 201 -7.90 -18.72 17.11
N ASP A 202 -6.84 -17.91 17.23
CA ASP A 202 -5.93 -17.89 18.37
C ASP A 202 -5.70 -16.45 18.85
N THR A 203 -6.58 -15.96 19.73
CA THR A 203 -6.43 -14.64 20.37
C THR A 203 -5.38 -14.60 21.47
N SER A 204 -4.54 -15.65 21.61
CA SER A 204 -3.54 -15.78 22.67
C SER A 204 -2.09 -15.72 22.18
N THR A 205 -1.84 -15.65 20.87
CA THR A 205 -0.50 -15.44 20.31
C THR A 205 -0.54 -14.46 19.13
N VAL A 206 0.62 -13.92 18.78
CA VAL A 206 0.87 -13.33 17.46
C VAL A 206 1.87 -14.20 16.71
N GLN A 207 1.72 -14.32 15.40
CA GLN A 207 2.70 -14.95 14.52
C GLN A 207 3.69 -13.89 14.04
N SER A 208 4.97 -14.25 13.91
CA SER A 208 5.96 -13.48 13.18
C SER A 208 6.44 -14.29 11.99
N ASN A 209 6.66 -13.65 10.86
CA ASN A 209 7.41 -14.21 9.74
C ASN A 209 8.25 -13.13 9.04
N TYR A 210 8.94 -13.52 7.97
CA TYR A 210 9.62 -12.62 7.07
C TYR A 210 9.79 -13.28 5.69
N TYR A 211 9.81 -12.47 4.63
CA TYR A 211 10.15 -12.92 3.27
C TYR A 211 11.26 -12.04 2.69
N TRP A 212 12.02 -12.61 1.78
CA TRP A 212 13.05 -11.91 1.01
C TRP A 212 12.76 -12.13 -0.47
N HIS A 213 12.71 -11.06 -1.25
CA HIS A 213 12.46 -11.09 -2.69
C HIS A 213 11.31 -12.02 -3.15
N ASP A 214 10.14 -11.92 -2.51
CA ASP A 214 8.93 -12.75 -2.72
C ASP A 214 9.19 -14.28 -2.63
N HIS A 215 10.32 -14.70 -2.02
CA HIS A 215 10.62 -16.11 -1.76
C HIS A 215 9.77 -16.61 -0.57
N LEU A 216 8.52 -16.94 -0.84
CA LEU A 216 7.55 -17.41 0.15
C LEU A 216 7.98 -18.75 0.78
N ASP A 217 8.39 -18.70 2.05
CA ASP A 217 8.68 -19.86 2.88
C ASP A 217 7.80 -19.84 4.13
N TYR A 218 6.66 -20.51 4.01
CA TYR A 218 5.66 -20.62 5.08
C TYR A 218 6.13 -21.43 6.31
N THR A 219 7.33 -22.04 6.27
CA THR A 219 7.88 -22.80 7.41
C THR A 219 8.61 -21.93 8.44
N LYS A 220 8.93 -20.67 8.08
CA LYS A 220 9.68 -19.72 8.92
C LYS A 220 8.85 -18.98 9.97
N MET A 221 7.55 -19.25 10.05
CA MET A 221 6.65 -18.61 11.02
C MET A 221 7.00 -19.04 12.47
N VAL A 222 7.08 -18.06 13.38
CA VAL A 222 7.30 -18.28 14.83
C VAL A 222 6.22 -17.54 15.62
N LYS A 223 5.48 -18.29 16.46
CA LYS A 223 4.51 -17.73 17.40
C LYS A 223 5.18 -17.10 18.62
N SER A 224 4.56 -16.04 19.13
CA SER A 224 4.88 -15.49 20.44
C SER A 224 4.58 -16.47 21.58
N PRO A 225 5.14 -16.24 22.78
CA PRO A 225 4.57 -16.75 24.02
C PRO A 225 3.11 -16.33 24.21
N GLY A 226 2.41 -17.00 25.13
CA GLY A 226 1.00 -16.71 25.42
C GLY A 226 0.77 -15.30 25.99
N LEU A 227 -0.13 -14.57 25.35
CA LEU A 227 -0.57 -13.22 25.67
C LEU A 227 -1.90 -13.23 26.43
N SER A 228 -2.33 -12.05 26.91
CA SER A 228 -3.76 -11.82 27.14
C SER A 228 -4.51 -11.66 25.81
N ASP A 229 -5.84 -11.74 25.83
CA ASP A 229 -6.66 -11.72 24.61
C ASP A 229 -6.34 -10.50 23.71
N THR A 230 -5.76 -10.75 22.54
CA THR A 230 -5.25 -9.74 21.60
C THR A 230 -6.36 -8.90 20.96
N THR A 231 -7.63 -9.33 21.05
CA THR A 231 -8.78 -8.55 20.57
C THR A 231 -9.30 -7.57 21.63
N GLN A 232 -9.11 -7.89 22.91
CA GLN A 232 -9.65 -7.11 24.04
C GLN A 232 -8.63 -6.19 24.70
N ASN A 233 -7.34 -6.57 24.70
CA ASN A 233 -6.27 -5.88 25.43
C ASN A 233 -5.36 -5.12 24.47
N ASP A 234 -4.88 -3.96 24.90
CA ASP A 234 -3.81 -3.25 24.17
C ASP A 234 -2.47 -3.93 24.48
N HIS A 235 -1.77 -4.33 23.42
CA HIS A 235 -0.42 -4.87 23.48
C HIS A 235 0.51 -4.01 22.64
N THR A 236 1.78 -3.93 23.03
CA THR A 236 2.83 -3.20 22.30
C THR A 236 3.66 -4.18 21.48
N TYR A 237 3.46 -4.20 20.18
CA TYR A 237 4.22 -5.03 19.24
C TYR A 237 5.33 -4.20 18.63
N GLN A 238 6.57 -4.70 18.64
CA GLN A 238 7.73 -3.96 18.19
C GLN A 238 8.57 -4.81 17.23
N ILE A 239 8.90 -4.23 16.08
CA ILE A 239 9.91 -4.72 15.14
C ILE A 239 11.12 -3.78 15.27
N GLN A 240 12.27 -4.30 15.68
CA GLN A 240 13.56 -3.66 15.48
C GLN A 240 14.24 -4.33 14.30
N TRP A 241 14.56 -3.57 13.25
CA TRP A 241 15.18 -4.06 12.03
C TRP A 241 16.44 -3.25 11.73
N THR A 242 17.55 -3.94 11.52
CA THR A 242 18.89 -3.36 11.33
C THR A 242 19.59 -4.07 10.16
N PRO A 243 20.74 -3.58 9.66
CA PRO A 243 21.52 -4.29 8.64
C PRO A 243 21.97 -5.71 9.05
N ASP A 244 22.03 -6.00 10.37
CA ASP A 244 22.56 -7.24 10.93
C ASP A 244 21.49 -8.18 11.52
N GLN A 245 20.37 -7.65 12.02
CA GLN A 245 19.30 -8.45 12.66
C GLN A 245 17.91 -7.80 12.64
N ILE A 246 16.87 -8.65 12.65
CA ILE A 246 15.49 -8.33 13.00
C ILE A 246 15.17 -8.92 14.38
N VAL A 247 14.54 -8.14 15.25
CA VAL A 247 14.03 -8.58 16.57
C VAL A 247 12.54 -8.26 16.66
N TRP A 248 11.74 -9.26 17.01
CA TRP A 248 10.31 -9.11 17.29
C TRP A 248 10.08 -9.21 18.80
N SER A 249 9.38 -8.21 19.33
CA SER A 249 9.05 -8.09 20.75
C SER A 249 7.57 -7.82 20.98
N VAL A 250 7.05 -8.30 22.11
CA VAL A 250 5.68 -8.01 22.57
C VAL A 250 5.70 -7.62 24.05
N ASP A 251 5.10 -6.48 24.36
CA ASP A 251 5.10 -5.82 25.68
C ASP A 251 6.51 -5.66 26.29
N GLY A 252 7.50 -5.38 25.43
CA GLY A 252 8.91 -5.25 25.81
C GLY A 252 9.67 -6.57 25.99
N ASN A 253 9.06 -7.71 25.69
CA ASN A 253 9.69 -9.03 25.75
C ASN A 253 10.07 -9.48 24.33
N GLU A 254 11.36 -9.59 24.04
CA GLU A 254 11.87 -10.22 22.82
C GLU A 254 11.46 -11.70 22.79
N PHE A 255 10.95 -12.19 21.66
CA PHE A 255 10.65 -13.63 21.48
C PHE A 255 11.25 -14.24 20.21
N ARG A 256 11.69 -13.41 19.26
CA ARG A 256 12.40 -13.85 18.05
C ARG A 256 13.52 -12.87 17.72
N THR A 257 14.68 -13.42 17.39
CA THR A 257 15.78 -12.71 16.71
C THR A 257 16.11 -13.49 15.45
N LEU A 258 16.14 -12.81 14.30
CA LEU A 258 16.71 -13.31 13.06
C LEU A 258 17.98 -12.51 12.79
N LYS A 259 19.14 -13.15 12.70
CA LYS A 259 20.36 -12.48 12.23
C LYS A 259 20.50 -12.67 10.73
N ARG A 260 21.03 -11.66 10.04
CA ARG A 260 21.43 -11.76 8.65
C ARG A 260 22.44 -12.88 8.41
N SER A 261 23.36 -13.13 9.36
CA SER A 261 24.29 -14.27 9.31
C SER A 261 23.59 -15.62 9.14
N ASP A 262 22.38 -15.74 9.67
CA ASP A 262 21.65 -17.01 9.79
C ASP A 262 20.74 -17.25 8.56
N THR A 263 20.73 -16.33 7.59
CA THR A 263 20.00 -16.44 6.31
C THR A 263 20.91 -16.61 5.08
N TRP A 264 22.20 -16.86 5.29
CA TRP A 264 23.14 -17.16 4.20
C TRP A 264 22.74 -18.44 3.46
N ASP A 265 22.53 -18.32 2.15
CA ASP A 265 22.30 -19.47 1.27
C ASP A 265 23.53 -19.74 0.39
N PRO A 266 24.24 -20.87 0.57
CA PRO A 266 25.40 -21.21 -0.22
C PRO A 266 25.09 -21.72 -1.64
N SER A 267 23.83 -22.00 -2.03
CA SER A 267 23.52 -22.27 -3.44
C SER A 267 23.50 -20.99 -4.27
N ASP A 268 23.01 -19.91 -3.65
CA ASP A 268 22.71 -18.65 -4.33
C ASP A 268 23.77 -17.58 -4.00
N ASN A 269 24.70 -17.88 -3.09
CA ASN A 269 25.76 -17.00 -2.61
C ASN A 269 25.22 -15.63 -2.14
N THR A 270 24.12 -15.65 -1.39
CA THR A 270 23.41 -14.45 -0.93
C THR A 270 22.85 -14.62 0.49
N PHE A 271 22.51 -13.49 1.12
CA PHE A 271 21.75 -13.49 2.37
C PHE A 271 20.27 -13.29 2.04
N LYS A 272 19.43 -14.27 2.37
CA LYS A 272 17.96 -14.19 2.18
C LYS A 272 17.34 -13.39 3.33
N TYR A 273 17.62 -12.09 3.36
CA TYR A 273 17.37 -11.16 4.47
C TYR A 273 16.74 -9.85 3.97
N PRO A 274 15.64 -9.36 4.58
CA PRO A 274 15.01 -8.09 4.21
C PRO A 274 15.98 -6.91 4.35
N GLU A 275 16.28 -6.22 3.24
CA GLU A 275 17.23 -5.10 3.23
C GLU A 275 16.82 -3.90 2.35
N SER A 276 15.79 -4.04 1.51
CA SER A 276 15.25 -2.94 0.71
C SER A 276 14.40 -1.97 1.52
N GLU A 277 14.35 -0.70 1.10
CA GLU A 277 13.48 0.32 1.70
C GLU A 277 11.99 -0.06 1.54
N ALA A 278 11.20 0.04 2.60
CA ALA A 278 9.87 -0.55 2.73
C ALA A 278 8.85 0.40 3.38
N TYR A 279 7.56 0.04 3.37
CA TYR A 279 6.50 0.82 4.03
C TYR A 279 5.89 0.06 5.21
N ILE A 280 5.44 0.80 6.22
CA ILE A 280 4.75 0.27 7.41
C ILE A 280 3.24 0.23 7.11
N SER A 281 2.65 -0.96 7.14
CA SER A 281 1.24 -1.19 6.89
C SER A 281 0.56 -1.88 8.06
N PHE A 282 -0.67 -1.47 8.35
CA PHE A 282 -1.61 -2.19 9.21
C PHE A 282 -2.80 -2.65 8.36
N SER A 283 -3.36 -3.83 8.63
CA SER A 283 -4.53 -4.32 7.90
C SER A 283 -5.50 -5.16 8.73
N ILE A 284 -6.67 -5.40 8.15
CA ILE A 284 -7.61 -6.46 8.54
C ILE A 284 -8.19 -7.09 7.27
N TRP A 285 -8.23 -8.42 7.17
CA TRP A 285 -8.59 -9.13 5.93
C TRP A 285 -9.23 -10.51 6.16
N ASP A 286 -9.83 -11.08 5.12
CA ASP A 286 -10.52 -12.38 5.12
C ASP A 286 -9.65 -13.47 4.49
N GLY A 287 -8.71 -14.01 5.28
CA GLY A 287 -7.92 -15.18 4.88
C GLY A 287 -8.75 -16.45 4.73
N GLY A 288 -9.92 -16.51 5.37
CA GLY A 288 -10.86 -17.62 5.26
C GLY A 288 -11.42 -17.80 3.85
N SER A 289 -11.52 -16.71 3.07
CA SER A 289 -11.91 -16.70 1.66
C SER A 289 -10.73 -16.75 0.66
N GLY A 290 -9.50 -16.97 1.15
CA GLY A 290 -8.28 -17.07 0.34
C GLY A 290 -8.07 -18.45 -0.32
N ALA A 291 -6.82 -18.72 -0.74
CA ALA A 291 -6.43 -20.04 -1.21
C ALA A 291 -6.53 -21.10 -0.09
N GLN A 292 -6.58 -22.40 -0.43
CA GLN A 292 -6.84 -23.46 0.56
C GLN A 292 -5.86 -23.41 1.75
N GLY A 293 -4.56 -23.29 1.50
CA GLY A 293 -3.55 -23.18 2.56
C GLY A 293 -3.73 -21.94 3.45
N THR A 294 -4.03 -20.78 2.85
CA THR A 294 -4.32 -19.52 3.55
C THR A 294 -5.56 -19.65 4.43
N SER A 295 -6.63 -20.27 3.91
CA SER A 295 -7.88 -20.53 4.64
C SER A 295 -7.65 -21.51 5.80
N GLU A 296 -6.92 -22.60 5.59
CA GLU A 296 -6.57 -23.57 6.63
C GLU A 296 -5.70 -22.94 7.74
N TRP A 297 -4.70 -22.14 7.38
CA TRP A 297 -3.85 -21.37 8.31
C TRP A 297 -4.66 -20.34 9.12
N ALA A 298 -5.57 -19.62 8.46
CA ALA A 298 -6.45 -18.64 9.10
C ALA A 298 -7.56 -19.29 9.95
N GLY A 299 -7.70 -20.62 9.99
CA GLY A 299 -8.69 -21.33 10.80
C GLY A 299 -10.06 -21.50 10.12
N GLY A 300 -10.11 -21.45 8.79
CA GLY A 300 -11.30 -21.64 7.97
C GLY A 300 -12.12 -20.37 7.72
N ALA A 301 -13.35 -20.54 7.24
CA ALA A 301 -14.22 -19.44 6.84
C ALA A 301 -14.79 -18.64 8.03
N ILE A 302 -14.95 -17.32 7.84
CA ILE A 302 -15.41 -16.38 8.86
C ILE A 302 -16.82 -16.70 9.39
N GLN A 303 -16.91 -16.85 10.72
CA GLN A 303 -18.18 -16.97 11.44
C GLN A 303 -18.77 -15.57 11.66
N TRP A 304 -19.45 -15.06 10.63
CA TRP A 304 -19.96 -13.70 10.56
C TRP A 304 -21.07 -13.37 11.57
N GLY A 305 -20.90 -12.26 12.30
CA GLY A 305 -21.94 -11.65 13.13
C GLY A 305 -22.84 -10.66 12.37
N GLN A 306 -23.45 -9.73 13.11
CA GLN A 306 -24.19 -8.57 12.54
C GLN A 306 -23.35 -7.28 12.49
N ALA A 307 -22.25 -7.23 13.25
CA ALA A 307 -21.27 -6.14 13.24
C ALA A 307 -20.02 -6.57 12.46
N PRO A 308 -19.24 -5.62 11.89
CA PRO A 308 -17.93 -5.94 11.33
C PRO A 308 -16.94 -6.35 12.42
N PHE A 309 -15.87 -7.02 12.01
CA PHE A 309 -14.68 -7.19 12.83
C PHE A 309 -13.82 -5.92 12.73
N ILE A 310 -13.13 -5.52 13.81
CA ILE A 310 -12.49 -4.19 13.89
C ILE A 310 -11.09 -4.29 14.50
N ALA A 311 -10.05 -4.17 13.66
CA ALA A 311 -8.68 -4.02 14.13
C ALA A 311 -8.45 -2.56 14.58
N ASN A 312 -7.67 -2.38 15.65
CA ASN A 312 -7.59 -1.12 16.38
C ASN A 312 -6.13 -0.76 16.70
N VAL A 313 -5.55 0.21 15.98
CA VAL A 313 -4.23 0.78 16.33
C VAL A 313 -4.45 2.07 17.11
N LYS A 314 -3.81 2.20 18.27
CA LYS A 314 -3.89 3.38 19.14
C LYS A 314 -2.79 4.39 18.82
N SER A 315 -1.56 3.91 18.72
CA SER A 315 -0.38 4.75 18.52
C SER A 315 0.76 3.96 17.87
N VAL A 316 1.61 4.65 17.12
CA VAL A 316 2.80 4.09 16.47
C VAL A 316 4.00 4.99 16.79
N GLU A 317 5.10 4.39 17.21
CA GLU A 317 6.39 5.06 17.41
C GLU A 317 7.39 4.51 16.38
N ILE A 318 8.02 5.41 15.64
CA ILE A 318 8.98 5.11 14.58
C ILE A 318 10.30 5.80 14.93
N ASP A 319 11.35 5.02 15.16
CA ASP A 319 12.72 5.50 15.27
C ASP A 319 13.53 5.04 14.07
N CYS A 320 13.85 5.95 13.16
CA CYS A 320 14.61 5.65 11.94
C CYS A 320 16.08 5.34 12.26
N PHE A 321 16.65 4.35 11.56
CA PHE A 321 18.06 4.00 11.73
C PHE A 321 19.00 5.09 11.17
N TYR A 322 18.71 5.55 9.95
CA TYR A 322 19.37 6.70 9.34
C TYR A 322 18.68 8.01 9.77
N LYS A 323 19.47 9.08 9.99
CA LYS A 323 18.99 10.38 10.47
C LYS A 323 19.16 11.46 9.42
N GLY A 324 18.20 12.39 9.36
CA GLY A 324 18.30 13.61 8.55
C GLY A 324 17.93 13.46 7.07
N ASN A 325 17.25 12.37 6.68
CA ASN A 325 16.75 12.19 5.31
C ASN A 325 15.37 12.88 5.13
N GLU A 326 15.27 14.15 5.52
CA GLU A 326 14.03 14.93 5.49
C GLU A 326 13.75 15.48 4.08
N THR A 327 13.06 14.67 3.27
CA THR A 327 12.55 15.08 1.96
C THR A 327 11.39 16.06 2.11
N THR A 328 11.59 17.32 1.72
CA THR A 328 10.49 18.25 1.39
C THR A 328 9.88 17.82 0.07
N TYR A 329 8.70 17.22 0.10
CA TYR A 329 8.03 16.74 -1.10
C TYR A 329 7.07 17.79 -1.68
N THR A 330 7.23 18.10 -2.97
CA THR A 330 6.33 18.98 -3.73
C THR A 330 5.65 18.15 -4.83
N PRO A 331 4.31 18.01 -4.81
CA PRO A 331 3.60 17.28 -5.86
C PRO A 331 3.78 17.91 -7.25
N PRO A 332 3.97 17.12 -8.33
CA PRO A 332 3.98 17.61 -9.70
C PRO A 332 2.58 18.12 -10.09
N GLY A 333 2.33 19.40 -9.78
CA GLY A 333 1.02 20.03 -9.86
C GLY A 333 1.07 21.56 -9.67
N GLU A 334 2.02 22.07 -8.90
CA GLU A 334 2.45 23.47 -9.03
C GLU A 334 3.27 23.63 -10.34
N SER A 335 2.93 24.65 -11.12
CA SER A 335 3.29 24.82 -12.54
C SER A 335 4.76 24.63 -12.89
N ASP A 336 5.03 23.86 -13.96
CA ASP A 336 6.38 23.48 -14.45
C ASP A 336 7.33 24.65 -14.82
N ASP A 337 6.87 25.91 -14.79
CA ASP A 337 7.59 27.07 -15.32
C ASP A 337 8.82 27.48 -14.48
N ASP A 338 8.89 27.12 -13.18
CA ASP A 338 9.97 27.54 -12.26
C ASP A 338 11.09 26.51 -12.03
N ARG A 339 11.09 25.35 -12.72
CA ARG A 339 12.14 24.31 -12.55
C ARG A 339 13.47 24.66 -13.26
N SER A 340 13.90 25.93 -13.19
CA SER A 340 15.07 26.47 -13.92
C SER A 340 15.82 27.67 -13.28
N SER A 341 16.04 27.71 -11.95
CA SER A 341 17.18 28.48 -11.36
C SER A 341 17.43 28.23 -9.86
N SER A 342 18.09 27.12 -9.50
CA SER A 342 18.55 26.88 -8.11
C SER A 342 19.90 26.17 -8.00
N LYS A 343 20.78 26.42 -8.97
CA LYS A 343 22.24 26.19 -8.86
C LYS A 343 22.95 27.39 -9.50
N ASP A 344 24.15 27.68 -9.02
CA ASP A 344 25.06 28.74 -9.47
C ASP A 344 24.60 30.20 -9.25
N LYS A 345 24.68 30.68 -8.00
CA LYS A 345 25.55 31.82 -7.57
C LYS A 345 25.24 32.30 -6.14
N ASP A 346 26.21 32.12 -5.25
CA ASP A 346 26.47 33.00 -4.09
C ASP A 346 27.94 32.75 -3.68
N ASP A 347 28.84 33.68 -4.04
CA ASP A 347 30.17 33.96 -3.43
C ASP A 347 30.95 34.91 -4.36
N ASP A 348 30.63 36.21 -4.27
CA ASP A 348 31.39 37.30 -4.92
C ASP A 348 31.18 38.59 -4.08
N ASP A 349 32.10 38.89 -3.16
CA ASP A 349 32.23 40.23 -2.54
C ASP A 349 33.73 40.56 -2.34
N ASP A 350 34.13 41.79 -2.68
CA ASP A 350 35.53 42.16 -2.96
C ASP A 350 36.16 43.00 -1.84
N SER A 351 37.40 42.68 -1.47
CA SER A 351 38.32 43.67 -0.88
C SER A 351 39.81 43.37 -1.08
N SER A 352 40.25 43.43 -2.35
CA SER A 352 41.48 44.12 -2.80
C SER A 352 42.84 43.95 -2.06
N ALA A 353 43.88 43.63 -2.85
CA ALA A 353 45.30 44.05 -2.70
C ALA A 353 46.14 43.49 -1.51
N SER A 354 47.40 43.05 -1.68
CA SER A 354 48.37 43.27 -2.77
C SER A 354 49.61 42.35 -2.70
N ASP A 355 50.34 42.29 -3.83
CA ASP A 355 51.80 42.10 -3.95
C ASP A 355 52.50 40.76 -3.58
N LYS A 356 53.02 40.11 -4.65
CA LYS A 356 54.45 39.73 -4.87
C LYS A 356 55.04 38.40 -4.35
N ASP A 357 55.29 37.53 -5.36
CA ASP A 357 56.64 37.14 -5.86
C ASP A 357 57.17 35.70 -5.59
N LYS A 358 57.83 35.13 -6.62
CA LYS A 358 58.49 33.80 -6.77
C LYS A 358 57.56 32.57 -6.73
N SER A 359 57.62 31.58 -7.64
CA SER A 359 58.67 30.94 -8.50
C SER A 359 59.37 29.74 -7.87
N ASP A 360 59.93 28.90 -8.76
CA ASP A 360 60.71 27.66 -8.52
C ASP A 360 59.75 26.47 -8.21
N ASP A 361 59.51 25.45 -9.04
CA ASP A 361 60.30 24.56 -9.95
C ASP A 361 60.79 23.23 -9.30
N ASP A 362 61.06 22.25 -10.18
CA ASP A 362 61.59 20.89 -9.98
C ASP A 362 60.68 19.81 -9.33
N ASP A 363 60.99 18.50 -9.46
CA ASP A 363 60.97 17.57 -10.63
C ASP A 363 61.06 16.10 -10.06
N ASP A 364 61.16 15.10 -10.94
CA ASP A 364 61.38 13.66 -10.76
C ASP A 364 60.24 12.82 -10.13
N LYS A 365 59.81 11.65 -10.66
CA LYS A 365 60.33 10.55 -11.53
C LYS A 365 60.86 9.31 -10.77
N SER A 366 60.99 8.22 -11.54
CA SER A 366 61.20 6.81 -11.20
C SER A 366 60.01 6.12 -10.50
N SER A 367 59.44 4.98 -10.96
CA SER A 367 59.96 3.76 -11.65
C SER A 367 60.64 2.77 -10.70
N ASP A 368 60.65 1.44 -10.90
CA ASP A 368 60.34 0.58 -12.07
C ASP A 368 59.63 -0.74 -11.61
N ASP A 369 58.95 -1.44 -12.53
CA ASP A 369 59.04 -2.89 -12.90
C ASP A 369 59.04 -4.02 -11.80
N ASP A 370 58.70 -5.31 -12.03
CA ASP A 370 58.38 -6.05 -13.27
C ASP A 370 57.55 -7.37 -13.03
N GLU A 371 57.37 -8.14 -14.12
CA GLU A 371 56.75 -9.48 -14.35
C GLU A 371 57.23 -10.66 -13.43
N ASP A 372 56.87 -11.97 -13.57
CA ASP A 372 56.23 -12.77 -14.63
C ASP A 372 55.64 -14.12 -14.10
N SER A 373 54.94 -14.84 -15.01
CA SER A 373 54.93 -16.31 -15.19
C SER A 373 53.98 -17.16 -14.33
N SER A 374 53.43 -18.30 -14.79
CA SER A 374 53.10 -18.96 -16.08
C SER A 374 52.79 -20.44 -15.72
N GLY A 375 52.10 -21.29 -16.48
CA GLY A 375 51.35 -21.17 -17.75
C GLY A 375 50.86 -22.58 -18.19
N ALA A 376 50.21 -22.69 -19.37
CA ALA A 376 50.02 -23.91 -20.22
C ALA A 376 49.32 -25.17 -19.61
N SER A 377 48.65 -26.08 -20.34
CA SER A 377 48.11 -26.26 -21.73
C SER A 377 47.06 -27.42 -21.65
N ASP A 378 46.35 -27.99 -22.64
CA ASP A 378 46.28 -28.06 -24.13
C ASP A 378 44.75 -28.07 -24.52
N GLU A 379 44.21 -27.93 -25.75
CA GLU A 379 44.20 -28.76 -26.99
C GLU A 379 43.97 -30.28 -26.75
N ASP A 380 43.12 -31.08 -27.43
CA ASP A 380 42.00 -30.96 -28.42
C ASP A 380 41.14 -32.29 -28.28
N SER A 381 40.13 -32.77 -29.04
CA SER A 381 39.57 -32.56 -30.39
C SER A 381 38.09 -32.98 -30.56
N VAL A 382 37.41 -32.32 -31.51
CA VAL A 382 36.42 -32.77 -32.54
C VAL A 382 35.89 -34.23 -32.51
N ASP A 383 34.55 -34.44 -32.57
CA ASP A 383 33.80 -34.91 -33.79
C ASP A 383 32.24 -34.90 -33.65
N GLU A 384 31.52 -35.06 -34.76
CA GLU A 384 30.05 -35.00 -34.91
C GLU A 384 29.33 -36.38 -34.84
N ASN A 385 28.00 -36.43 -34.71
CA ASN A 385 27.08 -36.58 -35.87
C ASN A 385 25.69 -37.26 -35.60
N THR A 386 24.66 -36.77 -36.30
CA THR A 386 23.38 -37.41 -36.73
C THR A 386 22.34 -37.99 -35.74
N GLY A 387 21.07 -37.56 -35.96
CA GLY A 387 19.87 -38.43 -35.86
C GLY A 387 18.73 -37.92 -34.96
N LYS A 388 17.45 -37.84 -35.37
CA LYS A 388 16.74 -37.25 -36.54
C LYS A 388 15.27 -37.71 -36.48
N ASP A 389 14.32 -36.83 -36.86
CA ASP A 389 12.85 -37.05 -36.97
C ASP A 389 12.09 -37.22 -35.62
N GLY A 390 10.89 -36.62 -35.43
CA GLY A 390 10.14 -35.68 -36.29
C GLY A 390 8.80 -35.20 -35.70
N SER A 391 8.08 -34.38 -36.50
CA SER A 391 6.65 -33.96 -36.49
C SER A 391 5.63 -34.66 -35.57
N SER A 392 4.49 -34.06 -35.17
CA SER A 392 3.85 -32.73 -35.35
C SER A 392 2.91 -32.49 -34.13
N GLY A 393 2.18 -31.40 -33.88
CA GLY A 393 1.70 -30.28 -34.71
C GLY A 393 0.27 -30.51 -35.23
N ASP A 394 -0.73 -29.91 -34.57
CA ASP A 394 -2.08 -29.59 -35.08
C ASP A 394 -2.75 -28.50 -34.18
N GLU A 395 -3.78 -27.83 -34.68
CA GLU A 395 -4.45 -26.65 -34.08
C GLU A 395 -5.93 -26.93 -33.71
N GLY A 396 -6.68 -25.92 -33.22
CA GLY A 396 -8.08 -26.11 -32.80
C GLY A 396 -8.88 -24.85 -32.42
N GLU A 397 -9.26 -24.05 -33.40
CA GLU A 397 -10.46 -23.19 -33.32
C GLU A 397 -11.73 -24.08 -33.29
N GLY A 398 -12.92 -23.71 -32.81
CA GLY A 398 -13.45 -22.45 -32.25
C GLY A 398 -14.95 -22.35 -32.58
N ASP A 399 -15.77 -21.64 -31.78
CA ASP A 399 -17.07 -21.06 -32.22
C ASP A 399 -17.59 -20.03 -31.20
N GLY A 400 -18.51 -19.15 -31.61
CA GLY A 400 -19.14 -18.11 -30.80
C GLY A 400 -20.63 -18.35 -30.50
N GLY A 401 -21.19 -17.58 -29.57
CA GLY A 401 -22.61 -17.66 -29.20
C GLY A 401 -23.14 -16.33 -28.65
N ASP A 402 -23.69 -15.51 -29.53
CA ASP A 402 -24.21 -14.18 -29.19
C ASP A 402 -25.66 -14.26 -28.65
N THR A 403 -25.90 -13.71 -27.45
CA THR A 403 -27.24 -13.45 -26.92
C THR A 403 -27.28 -12.13 -26.16
N SER A 404 -28.19 -11.25 -26.57
CA SER A 404 -28.32 -9.90 -26.00
C SER A 404 -29.24 -9.85 -24.77
N GLY A 405 -28.75 -9.23 -23.70
CA GLY A 405 -29.50 -8.91 -22.48
C GLY A 405 -29.04 -7.57 -21.92
N ALA A 406 -29.97 -6.69 -21.56
CA ALA A 406 -29.66 -5.32 -21.19
C ALA A 406 -28.95 -5.23 -19.81
N VAL A 407 -27.70 -4.77 -19.80
CA VAL A 407 -26.93 -4.53 -18.57
C VAL A 407 -27.11 -3.08 -18.12
N SER A 408 -27.64 -2.88 -16.91
CA SER A 408 -27.59 -1.60 -16.21
C SER A 408 -26.21 -1.39 -15.59
N MET A 409 -25.54 -0.28 -15.92
CA MET A 409 -24.20 0.07 -15.40
C MET A 409 -24.14 0.12 -13.86
N PRO A 410 -23.25 -0.65 -13.19
CA PRO A 410 -22.80 -0.38 -11.83
C PRO A 410 -21.50 0.45 -11.82
N ALA A 411 -21.31 1.30 -10.82
CA ALA A 411 -20.06 2.05 -10.65
C ALA A 411 -18.90 1.10 -10.29
N SER A 412 -17.96 0.88 -11.22
CA SER A 412 -16.86 -0.09 -11.03
C SER A 412 -15.61 0.21 -11.87
N LEU A 413 -14.87 1.28 -11.50
CA LEU A 413 -13.43 1.38 -11.80
C LEU A 413 -12.58 1.29 -10.52
N GLY A 414 -12.95 2.01 -9.45
CA GLY A 414 -12.26 1.91 -8.15
C GLY A 414 -12.22 0.48 -7.60
N THR A 415 -13.36 -0.21 -7.62
CA THR A 415 -13.49 -1.62 -7.21
C THR A 415 -12.64 -2.58 -8.03
N ALA A 416 -12.38 -2.30 -9.31
CA ALA A 416 -11.53 -3.13 -10.15
C ALA A 416 -10.06 -3.00 -9.77
N ILE A 417 -9.60 -1.79 -9.46
CA ILE A 417 -8.22 -1.52 -9.01
C ILE A 417 -8.00 -2.03 -7.59
N ALA A 418 -8.96 -1.87 -6.68
CA ALA A 418 -8.91 -2.47 -5.34
C ALA A 418 -8.76 -4.01 -5.40
N ALA A 419 -9.54 -4.67 -6.26
CA ALA A 419 -9.41 -6.12 -6.48
C ALA A 419 -8.06 -6.53 -7.10
N LEU A 420 -7.49 -5.70 -7.98
CA LEU A 420 -6.20 -5.95 -8.63
C LEU A 420 -4.99 -5.59 -7.74
N LEU A 421 -5.19 -4.80 -6.69
CA LEU A 421 -4.25 -4.60 -5.58
C LEU A 421 -4.26 -5.81 -4.63
N MET A 422 -5.44 -6.31 -4.25
CA MET A 422 -5.59 -7.49 -3.39
C MET A 422 -4.97 -8.78 -3.96
N ALA A 423 -4.82 -8.89 -5.28
CA ALA A 423 -4.35 -10.11 -5.95
C ALA A 423 -2.85 -10.43 -5.79
N HIS A 424 -2.05 -9.58 -5.14
CA HIS A 424 -0.61 -9.76 -4.93
C HIS A 424 -0.16 -9.45 -3.48
N ALA A 425 -1.09 -9.56 -2.52
CA ALA A 425 -0.85 -9.24 -1.11
C ALA A 425 -0.90 -10.47 -0.16
N PHE A 426 -1.35 -11.64 -0.64
CA PHE A 426 -1.61 -12.87 0.15
C PHE A 426 -1.47 -14.13 -0.72
#